data_AF-A0A543IMZ0-F1
#
_entry.id   AF-A0A543IMZ0-F1
#
_cell.length_a   1.000
_cell.length_b   1.000
_cell.length_c   1.000
_cell.angle_alpha   90.00
_cell.angle_beta   90.00
_cell.angle_gamma   90.00
#
_symmetry.space_group_name_H-M   'P 1'
#
loop_
_entity.id
_entity.type
_entity.pdbx_description
1 polymer ?
#
loop_
_entity_poly.entity_id
_entity_poly.type
_entity_poly.pdbx_seq_one_letter_code
_entity_poly.pdbx_strand_id
1 'polypeptide(L)'
;MNTDPRAAPPPANRALPRWAVKPVRLLTSAELAEALEYLERNRPEDDVLGRALAGEFARRTAAAEFARRAAGDRPAASRTRAPQPPDPASPQRPL
;
A
#
# COMPACT_ATOMS: atom_id res chain seq x y z
N MET A 1 -8.31 37.92 -44.57
CA MET A 1 -8.15 36.46 -44.40
C MET A 1 -7.82 36.21 -42.94
N ASN A 2 -8.84 35.96 -42.10
CA ASN A 2 -8.64 35.63 -40.69
C ASN A 2 -8.73 34.11 -40.56
N THR A 3 -7.59 33.46 -40.37
CA THR A 3 -7.54 32.03 -40.05
C THR A 3 -7.73 31.90 -38.55
N ASP A 4 -8.97 31.62 -38.14
CA ASP A 4 -9.27 31.18 -36.78
C ASP A 4 -8.42 29.92 -36.49
N PRO A 5 -7.66 29.85 -35.38
CA PRO A 5 -7.01 28.62 -34.99
C PRO A 5 -8.12 27.69 -34.53
N ARG A 6 -8.61 26.85 -35.46
CA ARG A 6 -9.56 25.78 -35.17
C ARG A 6 -9.05 25.02 -33.96
N ALA A 7 -9.64 25.30 -32.79
CA ALA A 7 -9.35 24.59 -31.56
C ALA A 7 -9.51 23.11 -31.86
N ALA A 8 -8.42 22.37 -31.68
CA ALA A 8 -8.42 20.93 -31.85
C ALA A 8 -9.58 20.35 -30.99
N PRO A 9 -10.35 19.38 -31.51
CA PRO A 9 -11.39 18.75 -30.71
C PRO A 9 -10.74 18.22 -29.42
N PRO A 10 -11.41 18.36 -28.26
CA PRO A 10 -10.87 17.84 -27.01
C PRO A 10 -10.57 16.35 -27.20
N PRO A 11 -9.40 15.85 -26.75
CA PRO A 11 -9.07 14.44 -26.93
C PRO A 11 -10.21 13.61 -26.37
N ALA A 12 -10.65 12.65 -27.20
CA ALA A 12 -11.75 11.75 -26.92
C ALA A 12 -11.71 11.31 -25.46
N ASN A 13 -12.88 11.35 -24.83
CA ASN A 13 -13.16 10.95 -23.46
C ASN A 13 -12.66 9.51 -23.20
N ARG A 14 -11.34 9.35 -23.03
CA ARG A 14 -10.70 8.14 -22.51
C ARG A 14 -11.20 8.07 -21.08
N ALA A 15 -12.13 7.16 -20.83
CA ALA A 15 -12.66 6.91 -19.51
C ALA A 15 -11.51 6.97 -18.50
N LEU A 16 -11.62 7.92 -17.56
CA LEU A 16 -10.57 8.14 -16.57
C LEU A 16 -10.30 6.81 -15.86
N PRO A 17 -9.03 6.43 -15.66
CA PRO A 17 -8.73 5.19 -14.99
C PRO A 17 -9.35 5.21 -13.58
N ARG A 18 -9.84 4.06 -13.12
CA ARG A 18 -10.60 3.90 -11.86
C ARG A 18 -9.94 4.50 -10.62
N TRP A 19 -8.61 4.64 -10.62
CA TRP A 19 -7.86 5.25 -9.54
C TRP A 19 -7.92 6.78 -9.57
N ALA A 20 -8.15 7.40 -10.73
CA ALA A 20 -8.11 8.85 -10.92
C ALA A 20 -9.28 9.59 -10.25
N VAL A 21 -10.34 8.87 -9.87
CA VAL A 21 -11.45 9.43 -9.08
C VAL A 21 -11.21 9.32 -7.57
N LYS A 22 -10.13 8.69 -7.13
CA LYS A 22 -9.82 8.46 -5.72
C LYS A 22 -8.82 9.50 -5.22
N PRO A 23 -8.94 9.99 -3.98
CA PRO A 23 -7.87 10.79 -3.38
C PRO A 23 -6.62 9.93 -3.19
N VAL A 24 -5.44 10.52 -3.36
CA VAL A 24 -4.13 9.83 -3.31
C VAL A 24 -3.96 8.98 -2.05
N ARG A 25 -4.46 9.48 -0.91
CA ARG A 25 -4.40 8.78 0.40
C ARG A 25 -5.21 7.48 0.45
N LEU A 26 -6.13 7.25 -0.49
CA LEU A 26 -6.99 6.06 -0.57
C LEU A 26 -6.59 5.09 -1.69
N LEU A 27 -5.57 5.42 -2.49
CA LEU A 27 -5.05 4.47 -3.48
C LEU A 27 -4.47 3.25 -2.77
N THR A 28 -4.24 2.16 -3.46
CA THR A 28 -3.39 1.05 -3.00
C THR A 28 -1.98 1.19 -3.57
N SER A 29 -0.99 0.41 -3.10
CA SER A 29 0.36 0.44 -3.70
C SER A 29 0.33 0.05 -5.19
N ALA A 30 -0.54 -0.88 -5.59
CA ALA A 30 -0.70 -1.28 -6.98
C ALA A 30 -1.29 -0.14 -7.84
N GLU A 31 -2.32 0.54 -7.33
CA GLU A 31 -2.92 1.68 -8.03
C GLU A 31 -1.98 2.88 -8.11
N LEU A 32 -1.11 3.08 -7.12
CA LEU A 32 -0.07 4.11 -7.18
C LEU A 32 0.96 3.81 -8.29
N ALA A 33 1.36 2.55 -8.46
CA ALA A 33 2.26 2.15 -9.55
C ALA A 33 1.57 2.33 -10.92
N GLU A 34 0.31 1.90 -11.05
CA GLU A 34 -0.50 2.09 -12.26
C GLU A 34 -0.67 3.57 -12.60
N ALA A 35 -0.85 4.43 -11.58
CA ALA A 35 -0.96 5.87 -11.77
C ALA A 35 0.34 6.51 -12.27
N LEU A 36 1.49 6.10 -11.73
CA LEU A 36 2.80 6.58 -12.19
C LEU A 36 3.07 6.19 -13.65
N GLU A 37 2.82 4.93 -14.01
CA GLU A 37 2.96 4.44 -15.39
C GLU A 37 2.02 5.19 -16.35
N TYR A 38 0.80 5.49 -15.89
CA TYR A 38 -0.14 6.28 -16.69
C TYR A 38 0.36 7.70 -16.92
N LEU A 39 0.89 8.38 -15.90
CA LEU A 39 1.40 9.74 -16.05
C LEU A 39 2.60 9.80 -16.98
N GLU A 40 3.56 8.89 -16.84
CA GLU A 40 4.72 8.82 -17.73
C GLU A 40 4.32 8.71 -19.22
N ARG A 41 3.24 7.97 -19.50
CA ARG A 41 2.77 7.74 -20.87
C ARG A 41 1.81 8.80 -21.42
N ASN A 42 1.02 9.43 -20.56
CA ASN A 42 -0.12 10.26 -21.00
C ASN A 42 0.00 11.72 -20.59
N ARG A 43 0.74 12.02 -19.51
CA ARG A 43 0.91 13.37 -18.96
C ARG A 43 2.30 13.56 -18.32
N PRO A 44 3.39 13.40 -19.10
CA PRO A 44 4.74 13.57 -18.59
C PRO A 44 5.01 15.00 -18.08
N GLU A 45 4.20 15.97 -18.47
CA GLU A 45 4.27 17.36 -18.01
C GLU A 45 3.74 17.58 -16.58
N ASP A 46 2.96 16.64 -16.01
CA ASP A 46 2.36 16.79 -14.68
C ASP A 46 3.30 16.30 -13.57
N ASP A 47 4.42 16.98 -13.43
CA ASP A 47 5.48 16.67 -12.45
C ASP A 47 4.99 16.76 -11.00
N VAL A 48 4.06 17.66 -10.71
CA VAL A 48 3.54 17.88 -9.35
C VAL A 48 2.74 16.66 -8.91
N LEU A 49 1.82 16.19 -9.75
CA LEU A 49 1.05 14.98 -9.46
C LEU A 49 1.95 13.74 -9.43
N GLY A 50 2.90 13.63 -10.38
CA GLY A 50 3.88 12.54 -10.41
C GLY A 50 4.70 12.43 -9.12
N ARG A 51 5.22 13.56 -8.62
CA ARG A 51 5.97 13.62 -7.35
C ARG A 51 5.11 13.28 -6.14
N ALA A 52 3.85 13.74 -6.10
CA ALA A 52 2.93 13.42 -5.01
C ALA A 52 2.65 11.91 -4.94
N LEU A 53 2.39 11.27 -6.09
CA LEU A 53 2.17 9.83 -6.18
C LEU A 53 3.42 9.04 -5.78
N ALA A 54 4.60 9.44 -6.27
CA ALA A 54 5.87 8.80 -5.93
C ALA A 54 6.16 8.89 -4.42
N GLY A 55 5.89 10.04 -3.81
CA GLY A 55 6.05 10.26 -2.36
C GLY A 55 5.16 9.34 -1.52
N GLU A 56 3.88 9.19 -1.90
CA GLU A 56 2.98 8.28 -1.20
C GLU A 56 3.37 6.81 -1.40
N PHE A 57 3.79 6.43 -2.62
CA PHE A 57 4.27 5.08 -2.90
C PHE A 57 5.50 4.73 -2.05
N ALA A 58 6.46 5.64 -1.95
CA ALA A 58 7.63 5.47 -1.10
C ALA A 58 7.24 5.31 0.39
N ARG A 59 6.34 6.16 0.90
CA ARG A 59 5.87 6.06 2.30
C ARG A 59 5.22 4.72 2.60
N ARG A 60 4.33 4.23 1.73
CA ARG A 60 3.63 2.96 1.96
C ARG A 60 4.53 1.75 1.82
N THR A 61 5.46 1.79 0.88
CA THR A 61 6.46 0.74 0.74
C THR A 61 7.35 0.68 1.97
N ALA A 62 7.81 1.83 2.46
CA ALA A 62 8.57 1.91 3.71
C ALA A 62 7.76 1.39 4.92
N ALA A 63 6.49 1.75 5.03
CA ALA A 63 5.61 1.28 6.11
C ALA A 63 5.41 -0.25 6.06
N ALA A 64 5.20 -0.81 4.86
CA ALA A 64 5.05 -2.25 4.66
C ALA A 64 6.35 -2.99 5.01
N GLU A 65 7.50 -2.49 4.58
CA GLU A 65 8.80 -3.06 4.91
C GLU A 65 9.11 -2.97 6.42
N PHE A 66 8.76 -1.86 7.07
CA PHE A 66 8.88 -1.74 8.52
C PHE A 66 8.00 -2.75 9.26
N ALA A 67 6.74 -2.92 8.83
CA ALA A 67 5.84 -3.91 9.41
C ALA A 67 6.34 -5.36 9.19
N ARG A 68 6.91 -5.66 8.01
CA ARG A 68 7.53 -6.96 7.73
C ARG A 68 8.71 -7.24 8.66
N ARG A 69 9.60 -6.27 8.85
CA ARG A 69 10.74 -6.39 9.79
C ARG A 69 10.25 -6.59 11.21
N ALA A 70 9.32 -5.78 11.68
CA ALA A 70 8.75 -5.93 13.02
C ALA A 70 8.06 -7.29 13.25
N ALA A 71 7.45 -7.87 12.20
CA ALA A 71 6.86 -9.20 12.27
C ALA A 71 7.92 -10.32 12.25
N GLY A 72 9.02 -10.16 11.52
CA GLY A 72 10.15 -11.10 11.48
C GLY A 72 11.04 -11.04 12.72
N ASP A 73 11.18 -9.86 13.33
CA ASP A 73 11.92 -9.63 14.57
C ASP A 73 11.12 -10.03 15.82
N ARG A 74 9.84 -10.43 15.66
CA ARG A 74 9.03 -10.95 16.78
C ARG A 74 9.63 -12.31 17.18
N PRO A 75 10.31 -12.41 18.33
CA PRO A 75 11.00 -13.65 18.67
C PRO A 75 9.97 -14.77 18.79
N ALA A 76 10.31 -15.96 18.30
CA ALA A 76 9.58 -17.21 18.52
C ALA A 76 9.50 -17.62 20.02
N ALA A 77 9.73 -16.70 20.94
CA ALA A 77 9.78 -16.89 22.40
C ALA A 77 8.42 -16.73 23.08
N SER A 78 7.31 -16.98 22.38
CA SER A 78 5.97 -17.04 23.01
C SER A 78 5.25 -18.37 22.77
N ARG A 79 5.92 -19.39 22.21
CA ARG A 79 5.36 -20.76 22.12
C ARG A 79 6.05 -21.79 23.01
N THR A 80 7.06 -21.40 23.80
CA THR A 80 7.68 -22.32 24.75
C THR A 80 7.25 -21.96 26.16
N ARG A 81 6.48 -22.88 26.74
CA ARG A 81 6.13 -23.02 28.16
C ARG A 81 4.88 -22.26 28.62
N ALA A 82 3.73 -22.87 28.35
CA ALA A 82 2.67 -22.88 29.36
C ALA A 82 3.27 -23.42 30.67
N PRO A 83 3.07 -22.76 31.83
CA PRO A 83 3.39 -23.38 33.11
C PRO A 83 2.45 -24.58 33.26
N GLN A 84 2.99 -25.80 33.18
CA GLN A 84 2.22 -26.97 33.61
C GLN A 84 1.94 -26.78 35.11
N PRO A 85 0.67 -26.84 35.54
CA PRO A 85 0.36 -26.89 36.96
C PRO A 85 1.02 -28.15 37.54
N PRO A 86 1.59 -28.08 38.76
CA PRO A 86 2.12 -29.27 39.42
C PRO A 86 0.99 -30.29 39.59
N ASP A 87 1.28 -31.53 39.22
CA ASP A 87 0.42 -32.69 39.44
C ASP A 87 0.00 -32.73 40.92
N PRO A 88 -1.30 -32.67 41.26
CA PRO A 88 -1.72 -32.89 42.63
C PRO A 88 -1.46 -34.36 42.97
N ALA A 89 -0.43 -34.57 43.79
CA ALA A 89 -0.04 -35.86 44.32
C ALA A 89 -1.27 -36.71 44.69
N SER A 90 -1.36 -37.87 44.05
CA SER A 90 -2.31 -38.94 44.34
C SER A 90 -2.40 -39.23 45.85
N PRO A 91 -3.60 -39.50 46.38
CA PRO A 91 -3.80 -39.73 47.80
C PRO A 91 -3.07 -40.99 48.27
N GLN A 92 -2.25 -40.84 49.30
CA GLN A 92 -1.65 -41.95 50.04
C GLN A 92 -2.77 -42.82 50.63
N ARG A 93 -2.78 -44.12 50.27
CA ARG A 93 -3.66 -45.13 50.88
C ARG A 93 -3.22 -45.38 52.33
N PRO A 94 -4.13 -45.40 53.32
CA PRO A 94 -3.83 -45.92 54.64
C PRO A 94 -3.84 -47.47 54.63
N LEU A 95 -3.00 -48.05 55.50
CA LEU A 95 -2.86 -49.48 55.81
C LEU A 95 -4.12 -50.05 56.47
#